data_AF-A0A536H2M6-F1
#
_entry.id   AF-A0A536H2M6-F1
#
_cell.length_a   1.000
_cell.length_b   1.000
_cell.length_c   1.000
_cell.angle_alpha   90.00
_cell.angle_beta   90.00
_cell.angle_gamma   90.00
#
_symmetry.space_group_name_H-M   'P 1'
#
loop_
_entity.id
_entity.type
_entity.pdbx_description
1 polymer ?
#
loop_
_entity_poly.entity_id
_entity_poly.type
_entity_poly.pdbx_seq_one_letter_code
_entity_poly.pdbx_strand_id
1 'polypeptide(L)'
;MTDYMPSPQEEEQAITQDEMKRLRKREQRTLERLQEAQKAQHKALERFRRADERLQKRVSRVQRASGRLELIRQQLGGLATMPPVNAASSAPGDEGSMEVEQPVKEARSAAEAAEEHVRLAAERAGMIGHSEIPGEEVAASDAPETTPMPGTAQESRVPEEIVDIEEEEEAVAAITAETIAHITAERAAKAEAMAEISSAQTREARYLVQQAEQALAHIRVAIRNGALSGQEAEAALRYAEHEVTQASALLADAEAAEEQAVNAAMNAEAEAEVAEGMAYAAV
;
A
#
# COMPACT_ATOMS: atom_id res chain seq x y z
N MET A 1 -6.66 -67.84 31.06
CA MET A 1 -6.71 -66.39 30.77
C MET A 1 -7.89 -65.85 31.55
N THR A 2 -7.63 -65.09 32.61
CA THR A 2 -8.70 -64.50 33.43
C THR A 2 -9.17 -63.23 32.74
N ASP A 3 -10.36 -63.28 32.16
CA ASP A 3 -11.04 -62.10 31.61
C ASP A 3 -11.40 -61.19 32.79
N TYR A 4 -10.58 -60.16 32.99
CA TYR A 4 -10.84 -59.10 33.94
C TYR A 4 -11.85 -58.15 33.30
N MET A 5 -13.14 -58.39 33.57
CA MET A 5 -14.20 -57.45 33.21
C MET A 5 -14.17 -56.31 34.23
N PRO A 6 -13.85 -55.07 33.81
CA PRO A 6 -13.85 -53.93 34.72
C PRO A 6 -15.25 -53.77 35.32
N SER A 7 -15.27 -53.39 36.59
CA SER A 7 -16.54 -53.16 37.29
C SER A 7 -17.23 -51.91 36.71
N PRO A 8 -18.57 -51.85 36.66
CA PRO A 8 -19.29 -50.68 36.12
C PRO A 8 -18.89 -49.35 36.78
N GLN A 9 -18.44 -49.40 38.03
CA GLN A 9 -17.94 -48.24 38.78
C GLN A 9 -16.58 -47.74 38.29
N GLU A 10 -15.72 -48.61 37.76
CA GLU A 10 -14.42 -48.23 37.18
C GLU A 10 -14.60 -47.62 35.78
N GLU A 11 -15.60 -48.06 35.02
CA GLU A 11 -15.96 -47.49 33.72
C GLU A 11 -16.54 -46.07 33.87
N GLU A 12 -17.46 -45.85 34.82
CA GLU A 12 -18.01 -44.51 35.12
C GLU A 12 -16.93 -43.52 35.59
N GLN A 13 -15.95 -43.98 36.39
CA GLN A 13 -14.81 -43.16 36.81
C GLN A 13 -13.86 -42.82 35.65
N ALA A 14 -13.67 -43.74 34.70
CA ALA A 14 -12.87 -43.47 33.51
C ALA A 14 -13.55 -42.44 32.58
N ILE A 15 -14.87 -42.54 32.40
CA ILE A 15 -15.66 -41.60 31.58
C ILE A 15 -15.57 -40.18 32.14
N THR A 16 -15.78 -40.00 33.45
CA THR A 16 -15.69 -38.68 34.10
C THR A 16 -14.29 -38.08 34.05
N GLN A 17 -13.23 -38.90 34.14
CA GLN A 17 -11.86 -38.43 33.98
C GLN A 17 -11.56 -37.96 32.55
N ASP A 18 -12.10 -38.66 31.55
CA ASP A 18 -11.90 -38.28 30.15
C ASP A 18 -12.71 -37.04 29.76
N GLU A 19 -13.90 -36.86 30.32
CA GLU A 19 -14.66 -35.61 30.23
C GLU A 19 -13.89 -34.43 30.84
N MET A 20 -13.31 -34.61 32.03
CA MET A 20 -12.46 -33.59 32.68
C MET A 20 -11.25 -33.21 31.82
N LYS A 21 -10.58 -34.18 31.18
CA LYS A 21 -9.48 -33.90 30.25
C LYS A 21 -9.95 -33.14 29.02
N ARG A 22 -11.11 -33.50 28.45
CA ARG A 22 -11.71 -32.80 27.30
C ARG A 22 -12.05 -31.36 27.66
N LEU A 23 -12.61 -31.11 28.84
CA LEU A 23 -12.92 -29.77 29.33
C LEU A 23 -11.67 -28.93 29.50
N ARG A 24 -10.61 -29.46 30.15
CA ARG A 24 -9.32 -28.76 30.28
C ARG A 24 -8.69 -28.44 28.93
N LYS A 25 -8.77 -29.35 27.96
CA LYS A 25 -8.25 -29.11 26.60
C LYS A 25 -9.05 -28.03 25.86
N ARG A 26 -10.38 -27.99 26.05
CA ARG A 26 -11.24 -26.93 25.50
C ARG A 26 -10.91 -25.58 26.14
N GLU A 27 -10.79 -25.54 27.47
CA GLU A 27 -10.39 -24.35 28.23
C GLU A 27 -9.04 -23.81 27.75
N GLN A 28 -8.04 -24.68 27.61
CA GLN A 28 -6.73 -24.29 27.11
C GLN A 28 -6.80 -23.69 25.71
N ARG A 29 -7.54 -24.32 24.78
CA ARG A 29 -7.72 -23.78 23.42
C ARG A 29 -8.42 -22.43 23.42
N THR A 30 -9.42 -22.24 24.28
CA THR A 30 -10.10 -20.94 24.40
C THR A 30 -9.17 -19.86 24.95
N LEU A 31 -8.29 -20.20 25.91
CA LEU A 31 -7.30 -19.27 26.43
C LEU A 31 -6.23 -18.91 25.38
N GLU A 32 -5.77 -19.89 24.60
CA GLU A 32 -4.83 -19.67 23.50
C GLU A 32 -5.43 -18.74 22.43
N ARG A 33 -6.69 -19.00 22.01
CA ARG A 33 -7.42 -18.12 21.08
C ARG A 33 -7.60 -16.71 21.64
N LEU A 34 -7.89 -16.56 22.93
CA LEU A 34 -8.03 -15.26 23.57
C LEU A 34 -6.69 -14.49 23.55
N GLN A 35 -5.58 -15.16 23.89
CA GLN A 35 -4.26 -14.53 23.86
C GLN A 35 -3.85 -14.13 22.44
N GLU A 36 -4.16 -14.95 21.43
CA GLU A 36 -3.92 -14.64 20.03
C GLU A 36 -4.74 -13.42 19.58
N ALA A 37 -6.03 -13.39 19.91
CA ALA A 37 -6.91 -12.26 19.62
C ALA A 37 -6.39 -10.96 20.27
N GLN A 38 -5.91 -11.03 21.52
CA GLN A 38 -5.31 -9.87 22.20
C GLN A 38 -4.04 -9.38 21.50
N LYS A 39 -3.15 -10.29 21.06
CA LYS A 39 -1.95 -9.91 20.29
C LYS A 39 -2.32 -9.28 18.94
N ALA A 40 -3.30 -9.86 18.25
CA ALA A 40 -3.80 -9.32 16.99
C ALA A 40 -4.39 -7.91 17.17
N GLN A 41 -5.20 -7.71 18.23
CA GLN A 41 -5.74 -6.41 18.59
C GLN A 41 -4.63 -5.39 18.85
N HIS A 42 -3.62 -5.74 19.64
CA HIS A 42 -2.49 -4.85 19.92
C HIS A 42 -1.76 -4.43 18.63
N LYS A 43 -1.48 -5.39 17.75
CA LYS A 43 -0.84 -5.13 16.46
C LYS A 43 -1.70 -4.25 15.55
N ALA A 44 -3.02 -4.44 15.56
CA ALA A 44 -3.96 -3.59 14.82
C ALA A 44 -3.95 -2.15 15.35
N LEU A 45 -3.95 -1.96 16.67
CA LEU A 45 -3.86 -0.63 17.29
C LEU A 45 -2.55 0.08 16.98
N GLU A 46 -1.42 -0.62 16.93
CA GLU A 46 -0.15 -0.03 16.49
C GLU A 46 -0.19 0.41 15.03
N ARG A 47 -0.76 -0.41 14.14
CA ARG A 47 -0.94 -0.04 12.72
C ARG A 47 -1.83 1.19 12.57
N PHE A 48 -2.92 1.25 13.34
CA PHE A 48 -3.81 2.40 13.39
C PHE A 48 -3.07 3.67 13.84
N ARG A 49 -2.31 3.63 14.94
CA ARG A 49 -1.52 4.78 15.41
C ARG A 49 -0.54 5.28 14.35
N ARG A 50 0.18 4.37 13.68
CA ARG A 50 1.09 4.73 12.59
C ARG A 50 0.36 5.36 11.40
N ALA A 51 -0.85 4.89 11.08
CA ALA A 51 -1.66 5.48 10.03
C ALA A 51 -2.14 6.89 10.42
N ASP A 52 -2.56 7.08 11.67
CA ASP A 52 -2.97 8.38 12.19
C ASP A 52 -1.81 9.40 12.17
N GLU A 53 -0.61 9.00 12.60
CA GLU A 53 0.58 9.85 12.49
C GLU A 53 0.90 10.26 11.04
N ARG A 54 0.73 9.34 10.08
CA ARG A 54 0.90 9.66 8.65
C ARG A 54 -0.17 10.63 8.17
N LEU A 55 -1.41 10.47 8.61
CA LEU A 55 -2.52 11.37 8.29
C LEU A 55 -2.23 12.76 8.85
N GLN A 56 -1.87 12.89 10.12
CA GLN A 56 -1.51 14.16 10.74
C GLN A 56 -0.38 14.88 9.99
N LYS A 57 0.68 14.15 9.60
CA LYS A 57 1.77 14.72 8.77
C LYS A 57 1.27 15.25 7.43
N ARG A 58 0.34 14.54 6.77
CA ARG A 58 -0.26 15.00 5.50
C ARG A 58 -1.13 16.24 5.72
N VAL A 59 -1.95 16.26 6.77
CA VAL A 59 -2.76 17.42 7.15
C VAL A 59 -1.88 18.65 7.37
N SER A 60 -0.78 18.54 8.14
CA SER A 60 0.15 19.67 8.34
C SER A 60 0.87 20.10 7.06
N ARG A 61 1.12 19.19 6.12
CA ARG A 61 1.68 19.55 4.80
C ARG A 61 0.67 20.34 3.96
N VAL A 62 -0.58 19.88 3.92
CA VAL A 62 -1.67 20.57 3.21
C VAL A 62 -1.90 21.96 3.81
N GLN A 63 -2.00 22.08 5.14
CA GLN A 63 -2.15 23.39 5.81
C GLN A 63 -1.03 24.37 5.45
N ARG A 64 0.23 23.91 5.41
CA ARG A 64 1.37 24.75 4.98
C ARG A 64 1.26 25.16 3.51
N ALA A 65 0.84 24.25 2.63
CA ALA A 65 0.63 24.55 1.22
C ALA A 65 -0.52 25.57 1.05
N SER A 66 -1.64 25.38 1.74
CA SER A 66 -2.76 26.32 1.75
C SER A 66 -2.35 27.71 2.23
N GLY A 67 -1.62 27.82 3.34
CA GLY A 67 -1.13 29.10 3.83
C GLY A 67 -0.16 29.79 2.85
N ARG A 68 0.70 29.04 2.16
CA ARG A 68 1.55 29.57 1.09
C ARG A 68 0.74 30.07 -0.10
N LEU A 69 -0.29 29.33 -0.52
CA LEU A 69 -1.19 29.72 -1.61
C LEU A 69 -1.96 31.00 -1.26
N GLU A 70 -2.42 31.15 -0.03
CA GLU A 70 -3.05 32.39 0.44
C GLU A 70 -2.10 33.58 0.37
N LEU A 71 -0.84 33.42 0.79
CA LEU A 71 0.17 34.47 0.69
C LEU A 71 0.44 34.88 -0.77
N ILE A 72 0.56 33.90 -1.67
CA ILE A 72 0.73 34.17 -3.12
C ILE A 72 -0.49 34.90 -3.68
N ARG A 73 -1.71 34.49 -3.31
CA ARG A 73 -2.94 35.17 -3.72
C ARG A 73 -3.00 36.60 -3.21
N GLN A 74 -2.56 36.87 -1.98
CA GLN A 74 -2.47 38.23 -1.43
C GLN A 74 -1.43 39.07 -2.18
N GLN A 75 -0.27 38.50 -2.53
CA GLN A 75 0.74 39.20 -3.34
C GLN A 75 0.21 39.54 -4.73
N LEU A 76 -0.47 38.61 -5.41
CA LEU A 76 -1.12 38.85 -6.70
C LEU A 76 -2.24 39.88 -6.60
N GLY A 77 -3.05 39.81 -5.53
CA GLY A 77 -4.07 40.81 -5.24
C GLY A 77 -3.48 42.20 -5.03
N GLY A 78 -2.38 42.31 -4.27
CA GLY A 78 -1.68 43.58 -4.06
C GLY A 78 -1.00 44.14 -5.32
N LEU A 79 -0.55 43.28 -6.24
CA LEU A 79 -0.06 43.70 -7.56
C LEU A 79 -1.19 44.21 -8.46
N ALA A 80 -2.42 43.68 -8.31
CA ALA A 80 -3.59 44.16 -9.04
C ALA A 80 -4.13 45.51 -8.52
N THR A 81 -3.79 45.92 -7.29
CA THR A 81 -4.24 47.19 -6.68
C THR A 81 -3.22 48.33 -6.79
N MET A 82 -2.10 48.15 -7.49
CA MET A 82 -1.17 49.25 -7.80
C MET A 82 -1.84 50.23 -8.79
N PRO A 83 -1.97 51.54 -8.45
CA PRO A 83 -2.51 52.51 -9.39
C PRO A 83 -1.54 52.72 -10.57
N PRO A 84 -2.04 53.03 -11.77
CA PRO A 84 -1.21 53.15 -12.96
C PRO A 84 -0.29 54.37 -12.83
N VAL A 85 1.01 54.13 -12.68
CA VAL A 85 2.03 55.18 -12.82
C VAL A 85 2.42 55.24 -14.29
N ASN A 86 1.93 56.30 -14.95
CA ASN A 86 2.36 56.88 -16.23
C ASN A 86 3.29 56.04 -17.12
N ALA A 87 2.70 55.50 -18.18
CA ALA A 87 3.42 55.08 -19.38
C ALA A 87 3.77 56.30 -20.25
N ALA A 88 5.05 56.57 -20.42
CA ALA A 88 5.59 57.27 -21.58
C ALA A 88 7.03 56.80 -21.85
N SER A 89 7.19 55.86 -22.78
CA SER A 89 8.20 55.90 -23.85
C SER A 89 8.25 54.55 -24.57
N SER A 90 7.58 54.52 -25.72
CA SER A 90 8.02 53.97 -27.01
C SER A 90 9.06 52.83 -27.03
N ALA A 91 8.57 51.62 -27.31
CA ALA A 91 9.26 50.58 -28.08
C ALA A 91 9.12 50.91 -29.60
N PRO A 92 9.82 50.26 -30.58
CA PRO A 92 9.77 48.79 -30.78
C PRO A 92 11.03 48.09 -31.37
N GLY A 93 10.99 46.75 -31.35
CA GLY A 93 11.87 45.80 -32.05
C GLY A 93 12.27 44.64 -31.12
N ASP A 94 11.46 43.63 -30.82
CA ASP A 94 10.88 42.53 -31.62
C ASP A 94 11.68 41.19 -31.48
N GLU A 95 10.88 40.12 -31.42
CA GLU A 95 11.14 38.67 -31.48
C GLU A 95 11.44 37.84 -30.20
N GLY A 96 10.60 36.80 -30.02
CA GLY A 96 10.77 35.72 -29.05
C GLY A 96 9.44 35.21 -28.46
N SER A 97 8.56 34.66 -29.30
CA SER A 97 7.25 34.12 -28.93
C SER A 97 7.32 32.65 -28.43
N MET A 98 6.35 32.30 -27.57
CA MET A 98 5.78 30.97 -27.30
C MET A 98 6.59 29.93 -26.52
N GLU A 99 6.17 29.67 -25.26
CA GLU A 99 6.03 28.32 -24.65
C GLU A 99 5.64 28.40 -23.16
N VAL A 100 4.35 28.59 -22.82
CA VAL A 100 3.87 28.39 -21.42
C VAL A 100 2.47 27.76 -21.33
N GLU A 101 1.76 27.50 -22.44
CA GLU A 101 0.33 27.09 -22.35
C GLU A 101 0.07 25.58 -22.21
N GLN A 102 1.06 24.71 -22.39
CA GLN A 102 0.86 23.25 -22.32
C GLN A 102 0.75 22.63 -20.91
N PRO A 103 1.53 23.03 -19.87
CA PRO A 103 1.49 22.32 -18.58
C PRO A 103 0.22 22.57 -17.74
N VAL A 104 -0.59 23.57 -18.09
CA VAL A 104 -1.81 23.93 -17.33
C VAL A 104 -3.02 23.10 -17.77
N LYS A 105 -3.03 22.59 -19.00
CA LYS A 105 -4.15 21.78 -19.53
C LYS A 105 -4.10 20.34 -19.02
N GLU A 106 -2.90 19.75 -18.91
CA GLU A 106 -2.70 18.41 -18.33
C GLU A 106 -2.96 18.35 -16.82
N ALA A 107 -2.61 19.40 -16.08
CA ALA A 107 -2.88 19.47 -14.65
C ALA A 107 -4.39 19.56 -14.33
N ARG A 108 -5.20 20.12 -15.25
CA ARG A 108 -6.66 20.17 -15.10
C ARG A 108 -7.34 18.85 -15.44
N SER A 109 -6.88 18.13 -16.48
CA SER A 109 -7.43 16.81 -16.83
C SER A 109 -7.13 15.75 -15.76
N ALA A 110 -5.96 15.81 -15.12
CA ALA A 110 -5.62 14.90 -14.02
C ALA A 110 -6.46 15.17 -12.75
N ALA A 111 -6.82 16.43 -12.49
CA ALA A 111 -7.68 16.80 -11.37
C ALA A 111 -9.13 16.36 -11.58
N GLU A 112 -9.67 16.51 -12.80
CA GLU A 112 -11.03 16.05 -13.15
C GLU A 112 -11.14 14.52 -13.06
N ALA A 113 -10.14 13.78 -13.54
CA ALA A 113 -10.12 12.31 -13.42
C ALA A 113 -10.11 11.86 -11.95
N ALA A 114 -9.33 12.51 -11.08
CA ALA A 114 -9.30 12.19 -9.65
C ALA A 114 -10.64 12.49 -8.95
N GLU A 115 -11.36 13.52 -9.36
CA GLU A 115 -12.68 13.88 -8.80
C GLU A 115 -13.77 12.86 -9.20
N GLU A 116 -13.74 12.33 -10.43
CA GLU A 116 -14.65 11.27 -10.87
C GLU A 116 -14.41 9.94 -10.13
N HIS A 117 -13.15 9.58 -9.88
CA HIS A 117 -12.81 8.38 -9.11
C HIS A 117 -13.31 8.44 -7.65
N VAL A 118 -13.23 9.62 -7.01
CA VAL A 118 -13.76 9.82 -5.66
C VAL A 118 -15.29 9.74 -5.63
N ARG A 119 -15.96 10.27 -6.66
CA ARG A 119 -17.42 10.20 -6.78
C ARG A 119 -17.91 8.76 -6.98
N LEU A 120 -17.25 7.98 -7.84
CA LEU A 120 -17.56 6.57 -8.05
C LEU A 120 -17.31 5.72 -6.79
N ALA A 121 -16.26 6.03 -6.02
CA ALA A 121 -15.99 5.36 -4.75
C ALA A 121 -17.05 5.68 -3.67
N ALA A 122 -17.54 6.92 -3.62
CA ALA A 122 -18.61 7.32 -2.69
C ALA A 122 -19.97 6.67 -3.04
N GLU A 123 -20.29 6.54 -4.33
CA GLU A 123 -21.50 5.86 -4.79
C GLU A 123 -21.47 4.36 -4.45
N ARG A 124 -20.30 3.72 -4.60
CA ARG A 124 -20.10 2.31 -4.22
C ARG A 124 -20.19 2.07 -2.71
N ALA A 125 -19.80 3.04 -1.89
CA ALA A 125 -19.94 2.96 -0.43
C ALA A 125 -21.40 3.13 0.03
N GLY A 126 -22.24 3.89 -0.71
CA GLY A 126 -23.66 4.06 -0.40
C GLY A 126 -24.51 2.81 -0.64
N MET A 127 -24.10 1.96 -1.60
CA MET A 127 -24.78 0.70 -1.93
C MET A 127 -24.65 -0.39 -0.85
N ILE A 128 -23.67 -0.27 0.06
CA ILE A 128 -23.41 -1.26 1.12
C ILE A 128 -24.23 -0.94 2.40
N GLY A 129 -24.85 0.24 2.49
CA GLY A 129 -25.58 0.70 3.68
C GLY A 129 -27.07 0.32 3.77
N HIS A 130 -27.64 -0.36 2.77
CA HIS A 130 -29.09 -0.63 2.68
C HIS A 130 -29.44 -2.13 2.65
N SER A 131 -28.81 -2.93 3.52
CA SER A 131 -29.34 -4.27 3.86
C SER A 131 -29.86 -4.24 5.30
N GLU A 132 -31.07 -3.69 5.45
CA GLU A 132 -31.86 -3.77 6.68
C GLU A 132 -32.26 -5.23 6.93
N ILE A 133 -31.95 -5.76 8.12
CA ILE A 133 -32.55 -7.00 8.64
C ILE A 133 -33.67 -6.57 9.61
N PRO A 134 -34.94 -6.89 9.35
CA PRO A 134 -36.07 -6.57 10.24
C PRO A 134 -36.43 -7.72 11.22
N GLY A 135 -36.85 -7.33 12.43
CA GLY A 135 -37.74 -8.07 13.37
C GLY A 135 -37.02 -8.88 14.47
N GLU A 136 -37.08 -8.53 15.78
CA GLU A 136 -38.21 -8.68 16.75
C GLU A 136 -38.77 -10.11 16.80
N GLU A 137 -39.07 -10.78 17.92
CA GLU A 137 -39.12 -10.47 19.35
C GLU A 137 -39.44 -11.80 20.13
N VAL A 138 -39.10 -11.84 21.43
CA VAL A 138 -39.64 -12.65 22.57
C VAL A 138 -40.32 -14.04 22.36
N ALA A 139 -39.91 -15.02 23.20
CA ALA A 139 -40.66 -15.41 24.41
C ALA A 139 -40.16 -16.74 25.04
N ALA A 140 -40.14 -16.77 26.37
CA ALA A 140 -39.86 -17.94 27.20
C ALA A 140 -41.17 -18.67 27.60
N SER A 141 -41.14 -20.00 27.73
CA SER A 141 -41.96 -20.77 28.68
C SER A 141 -41.58 -22.26 28.79
N ASP A 142 -41.14 -22.66 29.99
CA ASP A 142 -41.52 -23.84 30.79
C ASP A 142 -41.86 -25.23 30.18
N ALA A 143 -40.99 -26.22 30.51
CA ALA A 143 -41.22 -27.56 31.11
C ALA A 143 -42.17 -28.61 30.43
N PRO A 144 -42.23 -29.89 30.92
CA PRO A 144 -41.48 -31.03 30.37
C PRO A 144 -42.35 -32.25 29.94
N GLU A 145 -41.67 -33.33 29.51
CA GLU A 145 -42.01 -34.75 29.76
C GLU A 145 -42.32 -35.66 28.53
N THR A 146 -41.88 -36.92 28.68
CA THR A 146 -42.20 -38.16 27.93
C THR A 146 -41.33 -38.58 26.72
N THR A 147 -40.33 -39.42 27.03
CA THR A 147 -39.93 -40.61 26.22
C THR A 147 -41.07 -41.65 26.25
N PRO A 148 -41.24 -42.57 25.26
CA PRO A 148 -40.18 -43.43 24.70
C PRO A 148 -40.24 -43.80 23.19
N MET A 149 -39.06 -44.15 22.66
CA MET A 149 -38.81 -44.94 21.42
C MET A 149 -39.42 -46.37 21.52
N PRO A 150 -39.58 -47.18 20.43
CA PRO A 150 -38.63 -47.30 19.32
C PRO A 150 -39.15 -47.66 17.91
N GLY A 151 -38.27 -47.43 16.93
CA GLY A 151 -38.17 -48.24 15.71
C GLY A 151 -38.86 -47.68 14.47
N THR A 152 -38.07 -47.19 13.51
CA THR A 152 -37.87 -47.82 12.18
C THR A 152 -36.96 -46.94 11.35
N ALA A 153 -35.91 -47.56 10.77
CA ALA A 153 -35.17 -47.17 9.58
C ALA A 153 -35.07 -45.65 9.29
N GLN A 154 -33.98 -45.03 9.75
CA GLN A 154 -33.52 -43.78 9.17
C GLN A 154 -32.29 -44.07 8.32
N GLU A 155 -32.50 -44.00 7.02
CA GLU A 155 -31.46 -43.81 6.02
C GLU A 155 -30.53 -42.68 6.47
N SER A 156 -29.26 -42.86 6.11
CA SER A 156 -28.16 -41.92 6.21
C SER A 156 -28.56 -40.46 5.95
N ARG A 157 -28.94 -39.73 7.00
CA ARG A 157 -29.04 -38.28 6.97
C ARG A 157 -27.67 -37.74 7.33
N VAL A 158 -26.89 -37.44 6.29
CA VAL A 158 -25.69 -36.60 6.42
C VAL A 158 -26.15 -35.29 7.09
N PRO A 159 -25.44 -34.77 8.10
CA PRO A 159 -25.92 -33.61 8.85
C PRO A 159 -25.91 -32.38 7.94
N GLU A 160 -27.06 -31.77 7.70
CA GLU A 160 -27.21 -30.48 7.01
C GLU A 160 -26.31 -29.39 7.67
N GLU A 161 -26.03 -29.51 8.98
CA GLU A 161 -25.18 -28.61 9.77
C GLU A 161 -23.66 -28.69 9.45
N ILE A 162 -23.17 -29.75 8.77
CA ILE A 162 -21.75 -29.85 8.34
C ILE A 162 -21.53 -29.22 6.96
N VAL A 163 -22.57 -29.23 6.12
CA VAL A 163 -22.51 -28.65 4.76
C VAL A 163 -22.43 -27.13 4.83
N ASP A 164 -23.19 -26.50 5.73
CA ASP A 164 -23.17 -25.04 5.93
C ASP A 164 -21.77 -24.52 6.36
N ILE A 165 -20.99 -25.32 7.09
CA ILE A 165 -19.64 -24.94 7.53
C ILE A 165 -18.64 -24.99 6.37
N GLU A 166 -18.76 -25.98 5.47
CA GLU A 166 -17.88 -26.09 4.30
C GLU A 166 -18.14 -24.94 3.30
N GLU A 167 -19.40 -24.55 3.10
CA GLU A 167 -19.78 -23.41 2.25
C GLU A 167 -19.32 -22.06 2.84
N GLU A 168 -19.44 -21.87 4.16
CA GLU A 168 -18.91 -20.68 4.85
C GLU A 168 -17.37 -20.60 4.80
N GLU A 169 -16.67 -21.74 4.97
CA GLU A 169 -15.22 -21.81 4.86
C GLU A 169 -14.73 -21.51 3.43
N GLU A 170 -15.45 -21.99 2.41
CA GLU A 170 -15.18 -21.67 1.00
C GLU A 170 -15.40 -20.17 0.70
N ALA A 171 -16.49 -19.59 1.20
CA ALA A 171 -16.75 -18.15 1.06
C ALA A 171 -15.67 -17.30 1.75
N VAL A 172 -15.22 -17.70 2.95
CA VAL A 172 -14.11 -17.02 3.65
C VAL A 172 -12.79 -17.20 2.89
N ALA A 173 -12.53 -18.38 2.33
CA ALA A 173 -11.35 -18.63 1.51
C ALA A 173 -11.35 -17.75 0.25
N ALA A 174 -12.49 -17.61 -0.42
CA ALA A 174 -12.65 -16.74 -1.58
C ALA A 174 -12.38 -15.26 -1.23
N ILE A 175 -13.00 -14.75 -0.17
CA ILE A 175 -12.83 -13.36 0.29
C ILE A 175 -11.37 -13.09 0.69
N THR A 176 -10.72 -14.04 1.38
CA THR A 176 -9.33 -13.89 1.78
C THR A 176 -8.38 -13.94 0.59
N ALA A 177 -8.62 -14.83 -0.39
CA ALA A 177 -7.85 -14.90 -1.63
C ALA A 177 -7.99 -13.61 -2.44
N GLU A 178 -9.20 -13.09 -2.61
CA GLU A 178 -9.45 -11.80 -3.27
C GLU A 178 -8.73 -10.64 -2.55
N THR A 179 -8.78 -10.61 -1.22
CA THR A 179 -8.08 -9.59 -0.43
C THR A 179 -6.57 -9.66 -0.61
N ILE A 180 -5.99 -10.88 -0.65
CA ILE A 180 -4.56 -11.09 -0.89
C ILE A 180 -4.19 -10.66 -2.31
N ALA A 181 -5.00 -10.99 -3.32
CA ALA A 181 -4.80 -10.56 -4.70
C ALA A 181 -4.78 -9.02 -4.80
N HIS A 182 -5.73 -8.33 -4.16
CA HIS A 182 -5.76 -6.87 -4.16
C HIS A 182 -4.51 -6.26 -3.48
N ILE A 183 -4.09 -6.78 -2.33
CA ILE A 183 -2.91 -6.27 -1.60
C ILE A 183 -1.62 -6.49 -2.40
N THR A 184 -1.48 -7.67 -3.03
CA THR A 184 -0.30 -8.01 -3.82
C THR A 184 -0.25 -7.20 -5.12
N ALA A 185 -1.39 -6.97 -5.79
CA ALA A 185 -1.49 -6.07 -6.93
C ALA A 185 -1.10 -4.62 -6.57
N GLU A 186 -1.58 -4.08 -5.45
CA GLU A 186 -1.17 -2.74 -4.98
C GLU A 186 0.34 -2.69 -4.70
N ARG A 187 0.90 -3.76 -4.12
CA ARG A 187 2.34 -3.87 -3.88
C ARG A 187 3.14 -3.94 -5.18
N ALA A 188 2.68 -4.69 -6.17
CA ALA A 188 3.29 -4.76 -7.50
C ALA A 188 3.33 -3.39 -8.16
N ALA A 189 2.19 -2.69 -8.24
CA ALA A 189 2.09 -1.34 -8.79
C ALA A 189 3.03 -0.35 -8.07
N LYS A 190 3.13 -0.44 -6.75
CA LYS A 190 4.07 0.40 -5.98
C LYS A 190 5.53 0.08 -6.28
N ALA A 191 5.86 -1.21 -6.41
CA ALA A 191 7.23 -1.63 -6.70
C ALA A 191 7.65 -1.21 -8.11
N GLU A 192 6.75 -1.32 -9.09
CA GLU A 192 6.94 -0.81 -10.44
C GLU A 192 7.17 0.70 -10.45
N ALA A 193 6.32 1.49 -9.77
CA ALA A 193 6.52 2.93 -9.66
C ALA A 193 7.88 3.31 -9.04
N MET A 194 8.39 2.52 -8.08
CA MET A 194 9.73 2.72 -7.54
C MET A 194 10.81 2.41 -8.58
N ALA A 195 10.65 1.35 -9.37
CA ALA A 195 11.57 1.00 -10.45
C ALA A 195 11.62 2.09 -11.53
N GLU A 196 10.48 2.70 -11.89
CA GLU A 196 10.43 3.83 -12.81
C GLU A 196 11.16 5.06 -12.28
N ILE A 197 10.93 5.41 -11.00
CA ILE A 197 11.63 6.53 -10.35
C ILE A 197 13.14 6.28 -10.34
N SER A 198 13.57 5.06 -9.99
CA SER A 198 14.99 4.70 -10.01
C SER A 198 15.57 4.74 -11.42
N SER A 199 14.83 4.29 -12.43
CA SER A 199 15.27 4.39 -13.83
C SER A 199 15.43 5.84 -14.29
N ALA A 200 14.51 6.72 -13.91
CA ALA A 200 14.63 8.15 -14.18
C ALA A 200 15.88 8.75 -13.50
N GLN A 201 16.15 8.38 -12.25
CA GLN A 201 17.35 8.81 -11.52
C GLN A 201 18.64 8.30 -12.17
N THR A 202 18.68 7.06 -12.64
CA THR A 202 19.83 6.55 -13.40
C THR A 202 20.06 7.33 -14.68
N ARG A 203 18.99 7.69 -15.42
CA ARG A 203 19.12 8.51 -16.64
C ARG A 203 19.70 9.88 -16.33
N GLU A 204 19.25 10.52 -15.25
CA GLU A 204 19.80 11.80 -14.79
C GLU A 204 21.28 11.65 -14.38
N ALA A 205 21.63 10.60 -13.64
CA ALA A 205 23.02 10.34 -13.25
C ALA A 205 23.94 10.10 -14.48
N ARG A 206 23.45 9.39 -15.51
CA ARG A 206 24.19 9.21 -16.77
C ARG A 206 24.42 10.54 -17.49
N TYR A 207 23.41 11.41 -17.50
CA TYR A 207 23.54 12.75 -18.07
C TYR A 207 24.60 13.58 -17.32
N LEU A 208 24.62 13.52 -15.98
CA LEU A 208 25.63 14.22 -15.17
C LEU A 208 27.05 13.71 -15.44
N VAL A 209 27.25 12.40 -15.58
CA VAL A 209 28.54 11.82 -15.97
C VAL A 209 28.98 12.35 -17.34
N GLN A 210 28.08 12.33 -18.32
CA GLN A 210 28.38 12.83 -19.67
C GLN A 210 28.77 14.32 -19.64
N GLN A 211 28.07 15.14 -18.84
CA GLN A 211 28.37 16.56 -18.68
C GLN A 211 29.74 16.77 -18.02
N ALA A 212 30.06 16.02 -16.97
CA ALA A 212 31.36 16.10 -16.29
C ALA A 212 32.51 15.67 -17.21
N GLU A 213 32.33 14.60 -17.99
CA GLU A 213 33.32 14.15 -18.97
C GLU A 213 33.54 15.18 -20.08
N GLN A 214 32.48 15.82 -20.55
CA GLN A 214 32.57 16.89 -21.53
C GLN A 214 33.32 18.10 -20.98
N ALA A 215 33.05 18.50 -19.73
CA ALA A 215 33.76 19.58 -19.06
C ALA A 215 35.27 19.27 -18.93
N LEU A 216 35.62 18.04 -18.51
CA LEU A 216 37.00 17.57 -18.44
C LEU A 216 37.67 17.59 -19.83
N ALA A 217 36.96 17.18 -20.88
CA ALA A 217 37.47 17.24 -22.25
C ALA A 217 37.74 18.68 -22.71
N HIS A 218 36.84 19.63 -22.43
CA HIS A 218 37.04 21.04 -22.73
C HIS A 218 38.25 21.64 -22.01
N ILE A 219 38.44 21.32 -20.72
CA ILE A 219 39.60 21.76 -19.95
C ILE A 219 40.89 21.20 -20.56
N ARG A 220 40.91 19.90 -20.92
CA ARG A 220 42.08 19.29 -21.59
C ARG A 220 42.41 19.97 -22.92
N VAL A 221 41.41 20.36 -23.71
CA VAL A 221 41.61 21.12 -24.96
C VAL A 221 42.14 22.52 -24.68
N ALA A 222 41.59 23.23 -23.70
CA ALA A 222 42.04 24.57 -23.33
C ALA A 222 43.49 24.57 -22.82
N ILE A 223 43.89 23.55 -22.06
CA ILE A 223 45.29 23.35 -21.64
C ILE A 223 46.20 23.11 -22.86
N ARG A 224 45.79 22.20 -23.76
CA ARG A 224 46.56 21.89 -24.98
C ARG A 224 46.77 23.12 -25.86
N ASN A 225 45.77 24.00 -25.95
CA ASN A 225 45.83 25.21 -26.74
C ASN A 225 46.51 26.39 -26.01
N GLY A 226 46.94 26.20 -24.76
CA GLY A 226 47.56 27.24 -23.94
C GLY A 226 46.61 28.31 -23.39
N ALA A 227 45.29 28.12 -23.54
CA ALA A 227 44.28 29.02 -22.99
C ALA A 227 44.15 28.90 -21.46
N LEU A 228 44.46 27.72 -20.92
CA LEU A 228 44.66 27.47 -19.48
C LEU A 228 46.11 27.02 -19.27
N SER A 229 46.82 27.60 -18.30
CA SER A 229 48.21 27.20 -18.02
C SER A 229 48.58 27.37 -16.55
N GLY A 230 49.71 26.76 -16.15
CA GLY A 230 50.24 26.86 -14.79
C GLY A 230 49.30 26.30 -13.72
N GLN A 231 49.22 27.01 -12.59
CA GLN A 231 48.43 26.57 -11.44
C GLN A 231 46.92 26.53 -11.71
N GLU A 232 46.40 27.41 -12.57
CA GLU A 232 44.98 27.45 -12.93
C GLU A 232 44.58 26.20 -13.72
N ALA A 233 45.44 25.76 -14.65
CA ALA A 233 45.23 24.51 -15.39
C ALA A 233 45.23 23.29 -14.46
N GLU A 234 46.18 23.20 -13.54
CA GLU A 234 46.26 22.09 -12.58
C GLU A 234 45.06 22.05 -11.62
N ALA A 235 44.59 23.21 -11.17
CA ALA A 235 43.42 23.30 -10.31
C ALA A 235 42.14 22.91 -11.06
N ALA A 236 41.93 23.45 -12.26
CA ALA A 236 40.79 23.14 -13.10
C ALA A 236 40.74 21.65 -13.48
N LEU A 237 41.89 21.06 -13.83
CA LEU A 237 41.98 19.64 -14.16
C LEU A 237 41.63 18.77 -12.95
N ARG A 238 42.22 19.03 -11.78
CA ARG A 238 41.92 18.29 -10.55
C ARG A 238 40.45 18.39 -10.16
N TYR A 239 39.86 19.57 -10.28
CA TYR A 239 38.45 19.80 -9.99
C TYR A 239 37.55 18.98 -10.94
N ALA A 240 37.80 19.06 -12.25
CA ALA A 240 37.00 18.31 -13.23
C ALA A 240 37.17 16.79 -13.13
N GLU A 241 38.38 16.30 -12.82
CA GLU A 241 38.60 14.87 -12.55
C GLU A 241 37.85 14.41 -11.29
N HIS A 242 37.80 15.25 -10.26
CA HIS A 242 37.02 14.98 -9.07
C HIS A 242 35.52 14.95 -9.37
N GLU A 243 35.00 15.90 -10.16
CA GLU A 243 33.60 15.92 -10.58
C GLU A 243 33.22 14.68 -11.39
N VAL A 244 34.06 14.24 -12.34
CA VAL A 244 33.83 12.99 -13.09
C VAL A 244 33.78 11.79 -12.15
N THR A 245 34.71 11.74 -11.17
CA THR A 245 34.74 10.65 -10.19
C THR A 245 33.48 10.65 -9.33
N GLN A 246 33.05 11.81 -8.85
CA GLN A 246 31.84 11.96 -8.04
C GLN A 246 30.57 11.59 -8.83
N ALA A 247 30.45 12.08 -10.07
CA ALA A 247 29.32 11.74 -10.94
C ALA A 247 29.27 10.25 -11.25
N SER A 248 30.43 9.62 -11.50
CA SER A 248 30.52 8.18 -11.75
C SER A 248 30.13 7.34 -10.53
N ALA A 249 30.50 7.80 -9.33
CA ALA A 249 30.07 7.15 -8.08
C ALA A 249 28.54 7.26 -7.89
N LEU A 250 27.95 8.44 -8.14
CA LEU A 250 26.50 8.63 -8.09
C LEU A 250 25.77 7.75 -9.12
N LEU A 251 26.33 7.59 -10.32
CA LEU A 251 25.77 6.69 -11.33
C LEU A 251 25.80 5.23 -10.85
N ALA A 252 26.91 4.77 -10.27
CA ALA A 252 27.00 3.41 -9.75
C ALA A 252 25.97 3.14 -8.64
N ASP A 253 25.79 4.10 -7.71
CA ASP A 253 24.78 4.00 -6.65
C ASP A 253 23.35 4.01 -7.23
N ALA A 254 23.08 4.83 -8.26
CA ALA A 254 21.78 4.89 -8.93
C ALA A 254 21.46 3.59 -9.69
N GLU A 255 22.43 3.04 -10.42
CA GLU A 255 22.28 1.77 -11.15
C GLU A 255 22.04 0.59 -10.18
N ALA A 256 22.74 0.56 -9.05
CA ALA A 256 22.50 -0.44 -8.01
C ALA A 256 21.09 -0.32 -7.40
N ALA A 257 20.60 0.92 -7.21
CA ALA A 257 19.24 1.16 -6.72
C ALA A 257 18.18 0.77 -7.76
N GLU A 258 18.40 1.08 -9.04
CA GLU A 258 17.52 0.67 -10.15
C GLU A 258 17.45 -0.85 -10.26
N GLU A 259 18.58 -1.56 -10.23
CA GLU A 259 18.60 -3.03 -10.26
C GLU A 259 17.80 -3.63 -9.10
N GLN A 260 17.98 -3.10 -7.88
CA GLN A 260 17.20 -3.53 -6.72
C GLN A 260 15.70 -3.26 -6.88
N ALA A 261 15.33 -2.09 -7.41
CA ALA A 261 13.95 -1.71 -7.61
C ALA A 261 13.27 -2.56 -8.70
N VAL A 262 13.95 -2.81 -9.82
CA VAL A 262 13.47 -3.70 -10.89
C VAL A 262 13.27 -5.12 -10.38
N ASN A 263 14.25 -5.68 -9.65
CA ASN A 263 14.11 -7.01 -9.06
C ASN A 263 12.96 -7.07 -8.05
N ALA A 264 12.74 -6.02 -7.27
CA ALA A 264 11.62 -5.94 -6.34
C ALA A 264 10.27 -5.84 -7.08
N ALA A 265 10.20 -5.12 -8.20
CA ALA A 265 9.02 -5.03 -9.05
C ALA A 265 8.67 -6.39 -9.66
N MET A 266 9.65 -7.08 -10.27
CA MET A 266 9.44 -8.40 -10.85
C MET A 266 8.96 -9.44 -9.82
N ASN A 267 9.54 -9.43 -8.62
CA ASN A 267 9.10 -10.34 -7.55
C ASN A 267 7.69 -10.01 -7.07
N ALA A 268 7.35 -8.72 -6.94
CA ALA A 268 6.02 -8.30 -6.52
C ALA A 268 4.94 -8.59 -7.57
N GLU A 269 5.27 -8.46 -8.86
CA GLU A 269 4.41 -8.86 -9.98
C GLU A 269 4.15 -10.36 -9.97
N ALA A 270 5.20 -11.19 -9.83
CA ALA A 270 5.04 -12.64 -9.71
C ALA A 270 4.19 -13.05 -8.49
N GLU A 271 4.36 -12.38 -7.33
CA GLU A 271 3.50 -12.58 -6.16
C GLU A 271 2.03 -12.22 -6.45
N ALA A 272 1.80 -11.14 -7.21
CA ALA A 272 0.46 -10.70 -7.59
C ALA A 272 -0.22 -11.68 -8.56
N GLU A 273 0.49 -12.15 -9.59
CA GLU A 273 -0.04 -13.16 -10.52
C GLU A 273 -0.44 -14.45 -9.80
N VAL A 274 0.38 -14.90 -8.86
CA VAL A 274 0.07 -16.09 -8.05
C VAL A 274 -1.17 -15.87 -7.18
N ALA A 275 -1.28 -14.71 -6.53
CA ALA A 275 -2.42 -14.37 -5.70
C ALA A 275 -3.72 -14.21 -6.51
N GLU A 276 -3.64 -13.62 -7.71
CA GLU A 276 -4.77 -13.52 -8.64
C GLU A 276 -5.22 -14.91 -9.09
N GLY A 277 -4.28 -15.80 -9.44
CA GLY A 277 -4.61 -17.19 -9.78
C GLY A 277 -5.26 -17.95 -8.63
N MET A 278 -4.83 -17.72 -7.39
CA MET A 278 -5.48 -18.29 -6.20
C MET A 278 -6.88 -17.73 -5.98
N ALA A 279 -7.08 -16.42 -6.16
CA ALA A 279 -8.39 -15.79 -6.05
C ALA A 279 -9.35 -16.33 -7.11
N TYR A 280 -8.90 -16.49 -8.36
CA TYR A 280 -9.71 -17.07 -9.43
C TYR A 280 -10.09 -18.53 -9.18
N ALA A 281 -9.19 -19.31 -8.57
CA ALA A 281 -9.45 -20.71 -8.24
C ALA A 281 -10.38 -20.91 -7.02
N ALA A 282 -10.63 -19.85 -6.25
CA ALA A 282 -11.47 -19.87 -5.06
C ALA A 282 -12.92 -19.37 -5.32
N VAL A 283 -13.25 -19.05 -6.57
CA VAL A 283 -14.59 -18.62 -7.05
C VAL A 283 -15.18 -19.69 -7.95
#